data_AF-A0A522ATX5-F1
#
_entry.id   AF-A0A522ATX5-F1
#
_cell.length_a   1.000
_cell.length_b   1.000
_cell.length_c   1.000
_cell.angle_alpha   90.00
_cell.angle_beta   90.00
_cell.angle_gamma   90.00
#
_symmetry.space_group_name_H-M   'P 1'
#
loop_
_entity.id
_entity.type
_entity.pdbx_description
1 polymer ?
#
loop_
_entity_poly.entity_id
_entity_poly.type
_entity_poly.pdbx_seq_one_letter_code
_entity_poly.pdbx_strand_id
1 'polypeptide(L)'
;ADDTGLEVDALGGKPGLYAARFAGEGCTFQDNVRKLLLLLEGVPPSRREARFVCVIALVDPNGREQVVEGELRGRITESQAGSGGFGYDPVFYVPEAGKTLAELTADEKNRISHRRRALDRARTIILAS
;
A
#
# COMPACT_ATOMS: atom_id res chain seq x y z
N ALA A 1 7.58 14.61 -5.17
CA ALA A 1 7.51 13.94 -3.85
C ALA A 1 6.54 12.77 -3.95
N ASP A 2 6.69 11.73 -3.13
CA ASP A 2 5.74 10.61 -3.06
C ASP A 2 5.25 10.33 -1.64
N ASP A 3 3.98 9.94 -1.51
CA ASP A 3 3.37 9.49 -0.25
C ASP A 3 2.66 8.16 -0.47
N THR A 4 2.73 7.26 0.51
CA THR A 4 2.20 5.89 0.43
C THR A 4 1.28 5.59 1.60
N GLY A 5 0.04 5.22 1.29
CA GLY A 5 -0.97 4.82 2.27
C GLY A 5 -1.46 3.39 2.06
N LEU A 6 -2.01 2.80 3.12
CA LEU A 6 -2.81 1.58 3.05
C LEU A 6 -4.25 1.93 3.43
N GLU A 7 -5.20 1.66 2.56
CA GLU A 7 -6.61 1.87 2.82
C GLU A 7 -7.33 0.53 2.93
N VAL A 8 -8.11 0.35 3.99
CA VAL A 8 -8.91 -0.86 4.23
C VAL A 8 -10.38 -0.49 4.29
N ASP A 9 -11.19 -1.10 3.44
CA ASP A 9 -12.58 -0.71 3.22
C ASP A 9 -13.42 -0.88 4.50
N ALA A 10 -13.26 -2.01 5.20
CA ALA A 10 -13.92 -2.25 6.48
C ALA A 10 -13.56 -1.25 7.59
N LEU A 11 -12.42 -0.55 7.48
CA LEU A 11 -11.98 0.46 8.44
C LEU A 11 -12.25 1.89 7.95
N GLY A 12 -13.05 2.06 6.91
CA GLY A 12 -13.36 3.36 6.32
C GLY A 12 -12.12 4.04 5.74
N GLY A 13 -11.23 3.27 5.10
CA GLY A 13 -10.00 3.76 4.49
C GLY A 13 -8.82 3.91 5.44
N LYS A 14 -8.96 3.60 6.74
CA LYS A 14 -7.82 3.56 7.67
C LYS A 14 -6.92 2.34 7.38
N PRO A 15 -5.59 2.43 7.63
CA PRO A 15 -4.86 3.55 8.25
C PRO A 15 -4.66 4.79 7.36
N GLY A 16 -4.82 4.67 6.03
CA GLY A 16 -4.59 5.74 5.06
C GLY A 16 -3.17 6.31 5.15
N LEU A 17 -3.06 7.63 5.13
CA LEU A 17 -1.81 8.40 5.29
C LEU A 17 -1.05 8.08 6.59
N TYR A 18 -1.76 7.59 7.61
CA TYR A 18 -1.17 7.27 8.91
C TYR A 18 -0.57 5.86 8.96
N ALA A 19 -0.44 5.17 7.83
CA ALA A 19 0.08 3.80 7.73
C ALA A 19 1.43 3.60 8.45
N ALA A 20 2.35 4.56 8.39
CA ALA A 20 3.64 4.43 9.07
C ALA A 20 3.54 4.51 10.61
N ARG A 21 2.50 5.16 11.15
CA ARG A 21 2.33 5.47 12.58
C ARG A 21 0.95 5.06 13.10
N PHE A 22 0.38 4.00 12.51
CA PHE A 22 -1.01 3.61 12.78
C PHE A 22 -1.23 3.21 14.25
N ALA A 23 -0.22 2.60 14.87
CA ALA A 23 -0.21 2.23 16.28
C ALA A 23 0.28 3.35 17.21
N GLY A 24 0.56 4.55 16.69
CA GLY A 24 1.02 5.72 17.46
C GLY A 24 2.41 6.18 17.05
N GLU A 25 2.92 7.21 17.72
CA GLU A 25 4.29 7.67 17.52
C GLU A 25 5.30 6.63 18.01
N GLY A 26 6.41 6.48 17.28
CA GLY A 26 7.48 5.55 17.63
C GLY A 26 7.14 4.06 17.47
N CYS A 27 5.97 3.72 16.91
CA CYS A 27 5.57 2.32 16.75
C CYS A 27 6.40 1.59 15.68
N THR A 28 6.53 0.28 15.83
CA THR A 28 7.12 -0.57 14.79
C THR A 28 6.07 -0.97 13.75
N PHE A 29 6.51 -1.46 12.59
CA PHE A 29 5.59 -2.05 11.61
C PHE A 29 4.85 -3.27 12.16
N GLN A 30 5.46 -4.03 13.05
CA GLN A 30 4.78 -5.15 13.71
C GLN A 30 3.65 -4.68 14.63
N ASP A 31 3.81 -3.53 15.31
CA ASP A 31 2.73 -2.93 16.10
C ASP A 31 1.57 -2.46 15.21
N ASN A 32 1.90 -1.86 14.06
CA ASN A 32 0.92 -1.47 13.05
C ASN A 32 0.13 -2.66 12.50
N VAL A 33 0.81 -3.76 12.16
CA VAL A 33 0.19 -5.01 11.69
C VAL A 33 -0.69 -5.63 12.77
N ARG A 34 -0.19 -5.71 14.01
CA ARG A 34 -0.96 -6.24 15.15
C ARG A 34 -2.25 -5.45 15.37
N LYS A 35 -2.16 -4.12 15.39
CA LYS A 35 -3.34 -3.24 15.52
C LYS A 35 -4.32 -3.42 14.37
N LEU A 36 -3.82 -3.54 13.13
CA LEU A 36 -4.66 -3.75 11.96
C LEU A 36 -5.45 -5.07 12.06
N LEU A 37 -4.77 -6.17 12.41
CA LEU A 37 -5.42 -7.48 12.55
C LEU A 37 -6.46 -7.48 13.66
N LEU A 38 -6.14 -6.89 14.82
CA LEU A 38 -7.08 -6.72 15.95
C LEU A 38 -8.34 -5.96 15.54
N LEU A 39 -8.20 -4.84 14.81
CA LEU A 39 -9.34 -4.04 14.36
C LEU A 39 -10.22 -4.75 13.32
N LEU A 40 -9.71 -5.79 12.69
CA LEU A 40 -10.42 -6.60 11.71
C LEU A 40 -10.89 -7.95 12.30
N GLU A 41 -10.74 -8.20 13.59
CA GLU A 41 -11.30 -9.41 14.20
C GLU A 41 -12.82 -9.49 13.96
N GLY A 42 -13.29 -10.66 13.54
CA GLY A 42 -14.70 -10.88 13.19
C GLY A 42 -15.14 -10.31 11.83
N VAL A 43 -14.30 -9.55 11.12
CA VAL A 43 -14.60 -9.11 9.74
C VAL A 43 -14.36 -10.29 8.78
N PRO A 44 -15.40 -10.76 8.06
CA PRO A 44 -15.26 -11.91 7.17
C PRO A 44 -14.29 -11.61 6.01
N PRO A 45 -13.59 -12.62 5.47
CA PRO A 45 -12.60 -12.42 4.39
C PRO A 45 -13.11 -11.65 3.17
N SER A 46 -14.40 -11.75 2.85
CA SER A 46 -15.07 -11.03 1.75
C SER A 46 -15.37 -9.55 2.03
N ARG A 47 -14.96 -9.03 3.18
CA ARG A 47 -15.08 -7.60 3.55
C ARG A 47 -13.74 -6.98 3.96
N ARG A 48 -12.63 -7.66 3.65
CA ARG A 48 -11.27 -7.23 4.01
C ARG A 48 -10.54 -6.61 2.82
N GLU A 49 -11.26 -6.14 1.82
CA GLU A 49 -10.70 -5.42 0.67
C GLU A 49 -9.83 -4.27 1.16
N ALA A 50 -8.69 -4.13 0.51
CA ALA A 50 -7.72 -3.10 0.80
C ALA A 50 -6.97 -2.70 -0.45
N ARG A 51 -6.38 -1.50 -0.43
CA ARG A 51 -5.47 -1.04 -1.46
C ARG A 51 -4.29 -0.32 -0.86
N PHE A 52 -3.12 -0.58 -1.43
CA PHE A 52 -2.00 0.34 -1.31
C PHE A 52 -2.15 1.44 -2.35
N VAL A 53 -1.91 2.68 -1.93
CA VAL A 53 -1.98 3.87 -2.77
C VAL A 53 -0.64 4.58 -2.70
N CYS A 54 -0.06 4.93 -3.85
CA CYS A 54 1.07 5.86 -3.94
C CYS A 54 0.66 7.06 -4.77
N VAL A 55 0.86 8.25 -4.21
CA VAL A 55 0.64 9.51 -4.91
C VAL A 55 1.99 10.15 -5.19
N ILE A 56 2.22 10.59 -6.43
CA ILE A 56 3.40 11.37 -6.83
C ILE A 56 2.96 12.75 -7.27
N ALA A 57 3.50 13.78 -6.61
CA ALA A 57 3.35 15.18 -7.03
C ALA A 57 4.59 15.64 -7.82
N LEU A 58 4.33 16.24 -8.98
CA LEU A 58 5.29 16.82 -9.91
C LEU A 58 5.05 18.34 -9.96
N VAL A 59 6.12 19.12 -9.82
CA VAL A 59 6.07 20.58 -9.96
C VAL A 59 7.18 21.00 -10.92
N ASP A 60 6.82 21.67 -12.01
CA ASP A 60 7.79 22.16 -13.00
C ASP A 60 8.37 23.54 -12.59
N PRO A 61 9.47 24.01 -13.22
CA PRO A 61 10.04 25.32 -12.91
C PRO A 61 9.13 26.53 -13.16
N ASN A 62 8.04 26.36 -13.93
CA ASN A 62 7.04 27.39 -14.19
C ASN A 62 5.91 27.38 -13.15
N GLY A 63 5.96 26.48 -12.16
CA GLY A 63 4.95 26.31 -11.13
C GLY A 63 3.73 25.51 -11.57
N ARG A 64 3.80 24.76 -12.67
CA ARG A 64 2.73 23.82 -13.02
C ARG A 64 2.80 22.59 -12.12
N GLU A 65 1.69 22.26 -11.49
CA GLU A 65 1.56 21.11 -10.61
C GLU A 65 0.76 19.99 -11.30
N GLN A 66 1.25 18.76 -11.19
CA GLN A 66 0.55 17.56 -11.62
C GLN A 66 0.65 16.49 -10.54
N VAL A 67 -0.44 15.76 -10.33
CA VAL A 67 -0.51 14.68 -9.35
C VAL A 67 -0.93 13.40 -10.07
N VAL A 68 -0.18 12.32 -9.83
CA VAL A 68 -0.54 10.99 -10.30
C VAL A 68 -0.65 10.02 -9.15
N GLU A 69 -1.53 9.05 -9.32
CA GLU A 69 -1.75 7.98 -8.35
C GLU A 69 -1.44 6.63 -8.98
N GLY A 70 -0.86 5.71 -8.21
CA GLY A 70 -0.79 4.30 -8.50
C GLY A 70 -1.40 3.49 -7.36
N GLU A 71 -2.19 2.48 -7.71
CA GLU A 71 -2.89 1.63 -6.75
C GLU A 71 -2.52 0.17 -6.94
N LEU A 72 -2.45 -0.59 -5.84
CA LEU A 72 -2.41 -2.04 -5.83
C LEU A 72 -3.54 -2.55 -4.94
N ARG A 73 -4.50 -3.25 -5.54
CA ARG A 73 -5.67 -3.81 -4.85
C ARG A 73 -5.37 -5.20 -4.34
N GLY A 74 -5.94 -5.52 -3.19
CA GLY A 74 -5.78 -6.79 -2.51
C GLY A 74 -6.76 -6.93 -1.36
N ARG A 75 -6.41 -7.75 -0.38
CA ARG A 75 -7.18 -7.93 0.85
C ARG A 75 -6.27 -8.15 2.04
N ILE A 76 -6.74 -7.81 3.24
CA ILE A 76 -6.02 -8.09 4.48
C ILE A 76 -6.31 -9.52 4.93
N THR A 77 -5.27 -10.31 5.16
CA THR A 77 -5.38 -11.68 5.69
C THR A 77 -5.80 -11.69 7.17
N GLU A 78 -6.10 -12.88 7.70
CA GLU A 78 -6.36 -13.08 9.14
C GLU A 78 -5.07 -13.30 9.93
N SER A 79 -4.01 -13.75 9.27
CA SER A 79 -2.69 -14.01 9.85
C SER A 79 -1.56 -13.60 8.90
N GLN A 80 -0.37 -13.39 9.46
CA GLN A 80 0.82 -13.06 8.68
C GLN A 80 1.30 -14.29 7.88
N ALA A 81 1.72 -14.09 6.64
CA ALA A 81 2.43 -15.08 5.83
C ALA A 81 3.57 -14.42 5.06
N GLY A 82 4.67 -15.16 4.88
CA GLY A 82 5.92 -14.64 4.30
C GLY A 82 6.80 -13.87 5.29
N SER A 83 8.05 -13.67 4.91
CA SER A 83 9.07 -12.99 5.73
C SER A 83 9.82 -11.89 4.99
N GLY A 84 9.56 -11.72 3.69
CA GLY A 84 10.12 -10.65 2.88
C GLY A 84 9.38 -9.33 3.03
N GLY A 85 9.89 -8.31 2.35
CA GLY A 85 9.22 -7.01 2.29
C GLY A 85 9.29 -6.21 3.59
N PHE A 86 8.33 -5.30 3.78
CA PHE A 86 8.25 -4.39 4.92
C PHE A 86 6.80 -3.95 5.19
N GLY A 87 6.56 -3.30 6.34
CA GLY A 87 5.26 -2.72 6.63
C GLY A 87 4.15 -3.76 6.75
N TYR A 88 3.10 -3.58 5.95
CA TYR A 88 1.92 -4.45 5.95
C TYR A 88 2.01 -5.61 4.94
N ASP A 89 3.15 -5.77 4.28
CA ASP A 89 3.35 -6.83 3.28
C ASP A 89 2.96 -8.23 3.77
N PRO A 90 3.26 -8.65 5.02
CA PRO A 90 2.91 -9.98 5.51
C PRO A 90 1.41 -10.25 5.65
N VAL A 91 0.58 -9.20 5.64
CA VAL A 91 -0.88 -9.31 5.76
C VAL A 91 -1.61 -8.84 4.53
N PHE A 92 -0.92 -8.34 3.51
CA PHE A 92 -1.54 -7.85 2.29
C PHE A 92 -1.49 -8.92 1.20
N TYR A 93 -2.62 -9.59 1.00
CA TYR A 93 -2.78 -10.62 -0.02
C TYR A 93 -3.15 -10.03 -1.38
N VAL A 94 -2.46 -10.48 -2.43
CA VAL A 94 -2.73 -10.08 -3.80
C VAL A 94 -3.40 -11.25 -4.55
N PRO A 95 -4.70 -11.15 -4.89
CA PRO A 95 -5.42 -12.21 -5.59
C PRO A 95 -4.76 -12.68 -6.89
N GLU A 96 -4.24 -11.75 -7.69
CA GLU A 96 -3.57 -12.05 -8.96
C GLU A 96 -2.27 -12.85 -8.77
N ALA A 97 -1.61 -12.72 -7.61
CA ALA A 97 -0.37 -13.44 -7.30
C ALA A 97 -0.59 -14.70 -6.46
N GLY A 98 -1.78 -14.87 -5.87
CA GLY A 98 -2.12 -16.01 -5.04
C GLY A 98 -1.43 -16.04 -3.67
N LYS A 99 -0.72 -14.99 -3.27
CA LYS A 99 0.13 -14.92 -2.06
C LYS A 99 0.19 -13.52 -1.46
N THR A 100 0.73 -13.37 -0.25
CA THR A 100 0.99 -12.05 0.35
C THR A 100 2.17 -11.37 -0.31
N LEU A 101 2.28 -10.05 -0.14
CA LEU A 101 3.44 -9.32 -0.64
C LEU A 101 4.76 -9.76 0.01
N ALA A 102 4.74 -10.25 1.25
CA ALA A 102 5.93 -10.75 1.94
C ALA A 102 6.39 -12.12 1.44
N GLU A 103 5.55 -12.83 0.67
CA GLU A 103 5.88 -14.07 -0.02
C GLU A 103 6.40 -13.83 -1.45
N LEU A 104 6.30 -12.59 -1.95
CA LEU A 104 6.88 -12.21 -3.24
C LEU A 104 8.37 -11.95 -3.13
N THR A 105 9.09 -12.31 -4.19
CA THR A 105 10.44 -11.77 -4.40
C THR A 105 10.38 -10.26 -4.64
N ALA A 106 11.51 -9.56 -4.42
CA ALA A 106 11.60 -8.13 -4.69
C ALA A 106 11.22 -7.79 -6.14
N ASP A 107 11.64 -8.62 -7.10
CA ASP A 107 11.34 -8.43 -8.53
C ASP A 107 9.85 -8.62 -8.86
N GLU A 108 9.22 -9.66 -8.30
CA GLU A 108 7.77 -9.87 -8.44
C GLU A 108 6.99 -8.67 -7.87
N LYS A 109 7.34 -8.24 -6.65
CA LYS A 109 6.70 -7.09 -6.00
C LYS A 109 6.87 -5.82 -6.82
N ASN A 110 8.07 -5.55 -7.33
CA ASN A 110 8.37 -4.35 -8.11
C ASN A 110 7.52 -4.24 -9.38
N ARG A 111 7.22 -5.37 -10.04
CA ARG A 111 6.40 -5.40 -11.26
C ARG A 111 4.95 -4.99 -11.02
N ILE A 112 4.39 -5.30 -9.85
CA ILE A 112 2.96 -5.08 -9.57
C ILE A 112 2.69 -3.91 -8.62
N SER A 113 3.72 -3.36 -7.98
CA SER A 113 3.55 -2.37 -6.92
C SER A 113 2.83 -1.08 -7.37
N HIS A 114 2.03 -0.54 -6.46
CA HIS A 114 1.41 0.77 -6.53
C HIS A 114 2.44 1.88 -6.85
N ARG A 115 3.63 1.84 -6.23
CA ARG A 115 4.72 2.79 -6.51
C ARG A 115 5.22 2.69 -7.95
N ARG A 116 5.41 1.48 -8.50
CA ARG A 116 5.79 1.30 -9.91
C ARG A 116 4.73 1.89 -10.85
N ARG A 117 3.45 1.62 -10.58
CA ARG A 117 2.32 2.16 -11.36
C ARG A 117 2.26 3.69 -11.32
N ALA A 118 2.49 4.30 -10.15
CA ALA A 118 2.57 5.75 -10.00
C ALA A 118 3.76 6.34 -10.78
N LEU A 119 4.92 5.69 -10.70
CA LEU A 119 6.14 6.12 -11.39
C LEU A 119 5.99 6.04 -12.92
N ASP A 120 5.39 4.99 -13.45
CA ASP A 120 5.16 4.86 -14.90
C ASP A 120 4.24 5.98 -15.40
N ARG A 121 3.19 6.34 -14.64
CA ARG A 121 2.30 7.49 -14.95
C ARG A 121 3.06 8.83 -14.88
N ALA A 122 3.87 9.03 -13.85
CA ALA A 122 4.70 10.22 -13.71
C ALA A 122 5.69 10.36 -14.87
N ARG A 123 6.31 9.25 -15.29
CA ARG A 123 7.22 9.21 -16.43
C ARG A 123 6.54 9.63 -17.73
N THR A 124 5.31 9.21 -17.97
CA THR A 124 4.54 9.63 -19.16
C THR A 124 4.36 11.15 -19.20
N ILE A 125 4.04 11.78 -18.06
CA ILE A 125 3.88 13.24 -17.96
C ILE A 125 5.20 13.95 -18.25
N ILE A 126 6.28 13.50 -17.61
CA ILE A 126 7.61 14.12 -17.76
C ILE A 126 8.10 14.03 -19.20
N LEU A 127 7.89 12.90 -19.88
CA LEU A 127 8.33 12.72 -21.27
C LEU A 127 7.43 13.42 -22.31
N ALA A 128 6.23 13.83 -21.92
CA ALA A 128 5.29 14.56 -22.77
C ALA A 128 5.35 16.08 -22.59
N SER A 129 6.14 16.57 -21.64
CA SER A 129 6.36 17.99 -21.32
C SER A 129 7.59 18.54 -22.03
#